data_AF-A0A932L3Y4-F1
#
_entry.id   AF-A0A932L3Y4-F1
#
_cell.length_a   1.000
_cell.length_b   1.000
_cell.length_c   1.000
_cell.angle_alpha   90.00
_cell.angle_beta   90.00
_cell.angle_gamma   90.00
#
_symmetry.space_group_name_H-M   'P 1'
#
loop_
_entity.id
_entity.type
_entity.pdbx_description
1 polymer ?
#
loop_
_entity_poly.entity_id
_entity_poly.type
_entity_poly.pdbx_seq_one_letter_code
_entity_poly.pdbx_strand_id
1 'polypeptide(L)' 'MTDSANRALLPAGLRDMLPPDAAFEATVVHGVMGHFARQGYERVKPPLIEFEESLLDGAGSGTSSQTFRVMDP' A
#
# COMPACT_ATOMS: atom_id res chain seq x y z
N MET A 1 -4.60 0.33 34.91
CA MET A 1 -3.59 1.02 34.09
C MET A 1 -3.30 0.21 32.85
N THR A 2 -4.03 0.41 31.73
CA THR A 2 -3.62 -0.04 30.37
C THR A 2 -4.52 0.51 29.24
N ASP A 3 -5.43 1.46 29.49
CA ASP A 3 -6.30 2.00 28.44
C ASP A 3 -5.54 2.85 27.39
N SER A 4 -4.38 3.41 27.75
CA SER A 4 -3.53 4.18 26.85
C SER A 4 -2.66 3.34 25.91
N ALA A 5 -2.31 2.10 26.29
CA ALA A 5 -1.39 1.27 25.53
C ALA A 5 -2.00 0.76 24.22
N ASN A 6 -3.32 0.49 24.22
CA ASN A 6 -4.04 0.04 23.02
C ASN A 6 -4.26 1.18 22.00
N ARG A 7 -4.12 2.44 22.43
CA ARG A 7 -4.37 3.63 21.61
C ARG A 7 -3.24 3.97 20.64
N ALA A 8 -2.05 3.40 20.86
CA ALA A 8 -0.85 3.65 20.05
C ALA A 8 -0.46 2.44 19.18
N LEU A 9 -1.28 1.39 19.13
CA LEU A 9 -1.00 0.20 18.32
C LEU A 9 -1.56 0.40 16.90
N LEU A 10 -0.72 0.12 15.90
CA LEU A 10 -1.18 -0.01 14.53
C LEU A 10 -2.06 -1.27 14.38
N PRO A 11 -3.00 -1.29 13.41
CA PRO A 11 -3.70 -2.51 13.03
C PRO A 11 -2.75 -3.68 12.79
N ALA A 12 -3.21 -4.90 13.11
CA ALA A 12 -2.42 -6.11 12.88
C ALA A 12 -1.93 -6.19 11.43
N GLY A 13 -0.64 -6.47 11.26
CA GLY A 13 0.02 -6.52 9.94
C GLY A 13 0.63 -5.21 9.46
N LEU A 14 0.39 -4.09 10.17
CA LEU A 14 1.04 -2.81 9.88
C LEU A 14 2.21 -2.55 10.85
N ARG A 15 3.26 -1.93 10.33
CA ARG A 15 4.43 -1.49 11.08
C ARG A 15 4.97 -0.19 10.51
N ASP A 16 5.54 0.63 11.37
CA ASP A 16 6.37 1.75 10.92
C ASP A 16 7.67 1.21 10.32
N MET A 17 8.08 1.75 9.17
CA MET A 17 9.43 1.57 8.69
C MET A 17 10.30 2.69 9.25
N LEU A 18 11.26 2.32 10.08
CA LEU A 18 12.14 3.27 10.76
C LEU A 18 13.49 3.38 10.02
N PRO A 19 14.31 4.40 10.31
CA PRO A 19 15.70 4.41 9.89
C PRO A 19 16.46 3.18 10.41
N PRO A 20 17.40 2.61 9.63
CA PRO A 20 17.82 3.04 8.29
C PRO A 20 16.95 2.47 7.14
N ASP A 21 16.06 1.53 7.43
CA ASP A 21 15.33 0.74 6.42
C ASP A 21 14.46 1.60 5.49
N ALA A 22 13.79 2.62 6.04
CA ALA A 22 12.98 3.54 5.24
C ALA A 22 13.81 4.28 4.16
N ALA A 23 15.04 4.66 4.49
CA ALA A 23 15.94 5.31 3.53
C ALA A 23 16.43 4.33 2.47
N PHE A 24 16.65 3.08 2.86
CA PHE A 24 17.01 2.01 1.93
C PHE A 24 15.87 1.72 0.94
N GLU A 25 14.62 1.56 1.42
CA GLU A 25 13.45 1.35 0.57
C GLU A 25 13.28 2.49 -0.45
N ALA A 26 13.37 3.75 0.00
CA ALA A 26 13.26 4.92 -0.88
C ALA A 26 14.33 4.91 -1.99
N THR A 27 15.56 4.52 -1.67
CA THR A 27 16.67 4.41 -2.64
C THR A 27 16.39 3.33 -3.68
N VAL A 28 15.90 2.17 -3.26
CA VAL A 28 15.54 1.06 -4.15
C VAL A 28 14.40 1.46 -5.08
N VAL A 29 13.32 2.04 -4.54
CA VAL A 29 12.17 2.52 -5.34
C VAL A 29 12.64 3.54 -6.38
N HIS A 30 13.49 4.49 -5.99
CA HIS A 30 14.03 5.49 -6.92
C HIS A 30 14.82 4.83 -8.06
N GLY A 31 15.69 3.87 -7.76
CA GLY A 31 16.49 3.16 -8.77
C GLY A 31 15.64 2.41 -9.79
N VAL A 32 14.63 1.66 -9.32
CA VAL A 32 13.70 0.92 -10.19
C VAL A 32 12.88 1.85 -11.06
N MET A 33 12.28 2.90 -10.47
CA MET A 33 11.50 3.88 -11.23
C MET A 33 12.36 4.63 -12.25
N GLY A 34 13.60 4.97 -11.91
CA GLY A 34 14.55 5.58 -12.82
C GLY A 34 14.87 4.68 -14.03
N HIS A 35 14.87 3.35 -13.87
CA HIS A 35 15.05 2.44 -14.99
C HIS A 35 13.90 2.51 -15.99
N PHE A 36 12.65 2.46 -15.51
CA PHE A 36 11.46 2.57 -16.37
C PHE A 36 11.38 3.92 -17.08
N ALA A 37 11.69 5.02 -16.38
CA ALA A 37 11.70 6.35 -16.98
C ALA A 37 12.68 6.45 -18.18
N ARG A 38 13.85 5.81 -18.10
CA ARG A 38 14.81 5.76 -19.23
C ARG A 38 14.30 4.97 -20.43
N GLN A 39 13.30 4.11 -20.25
CA GLN A 39 12.64 3.37 -21.32
C GLN A 39 11.39 4.08 -21.85
N GLY A 40 11.15 5.33 -21.45
CA GLY A 40 10.02 6.14 -21.92
C GLY A 40 8.69 5.90 -21.19
N TYR A 41 8.70 5.15 -20.08
CA TYR A 41 7.49 4.99 -19.26
C TYR A 41 7.26 6.21 -18.37
N GLU A 42 6.01 6.65 -18.30
CA GLU A 42 5.57 7.74 -17.43
C GLU A 42 5.02 7.19 -16.10
N ARG A 43 5.37 7.86 -15.00
CA ARG A 43 4.91 7.45 -13.67
C ARG A 43 3.51 7.97 -13.40
N VAL A 44 2.59 7.06 -13.07
CA VAL A 44 1.27 7.38 -12.51
C VAL A 44 1.20 6.99 -11.03
N LYS A 45 0.29 7.61 -10.27
CA LYS A 45 0.01 7.29 -8.87
C LYS A 45 -1.51 7.29 -8.65
N PRO A 46 -2.20 6.15 -8.88
CA PRO A 46 -3.64 6.06 -8.66
C PRO A 46 -3.99 6.09 -7.16
N PRO A 47 -5.27 6.31 -6.82
CA PRO A 47 -5.79 6.07 -5.48
C PRO A 47 -5.50 4.63 -5.00
N LEU A 48 -5.41 4.44 -3.67
CA LEU A 48 -5.24 3.11 -3.06
C LEU A 48 -6.57 2.37 -2.84
N ILE A 49 -7.68 3.01 -3.20
CA ILE A 49 -9.03 2.49 -3.07
C ILE A 49 -9.70 2.52 -4.44
N GLU A 50 -10.60 1.57 -4.65
CA GLU A 50 -11.40 1.42 -5.85
C GLU A 50 -12.75 0.82 -5.47
N PHE A 51 -13.78 1.01 -6.30
CA PHE A 51 -15.05 0.31 -6.13
C PHE A 51 -14.84 -1.20 -6.20
N GLU A 52 -15.51 -1.93 -5.29
CA GLU A 52 -15.38 -3.38 -5.21
C GLU A 52 -15.71 -4.09 -6.53
N GLU A 53 -16.77 -3.64 -7.21
CA GLU A 53 -17.19 -4.19 -8.50
C GLU A 53 -16.10 -4.06 -9.56
N SER A 54 -15.37 -2.94 -9.56
CA SER A 54 -14.26 -2.69 -10.48
C SER A 54 -12.99 -3.45 -10.07
N LEU A 55 -12.71 -3.52 -8.76
CA LEU A 55 -11.52 -4.21 -8.24
C LEU A 55 -11.59 -5.73 -8.41
N LEU A 56 -12.78 -6.33 -8.27
CA LEU A 56 -12.98 -7.78 -8.34
C LEU A 56 -13.32 -8.31 -9.74
N ASP A 57 -13.40 -7.43 -10.75
CA ASP A 57 -13.61 -7.87 -12.12
C ASP A 57 -12.34 -8.51 -12.73
N GLY A 58 -12.53 -9.42 -13.68
CA GLY A 58 -11.45 -10.11 -14.41
C GLY A 58 -10.40 -10.73 -13.49
N ALA A 59 -9.15 -10.25 -13.63
CA ALA A 59 -7.99 -10.76 -12.90
C ALA A 59 -8.06 -10.55 -11.37
N GLY A 60 -8.95 -9.66 -10.90
CA GLY A 60 -9.14 -9.38 -9.46
C GLY A 60 -10.08 -10.34 -8.72
N SER A 61 -10.83 -11.19 -9.43
CA SER A 61 -11.85 -12.08 -8.84
C SER A 61 -11.32 -12.99 -7.73
N GLY A 62 -10.06 -13.41 -7.82
CA GLY A 62 -9.40 -14.27 -6.83
C GLY A 62 -8.95 -13.57 -5.54
N THR A 63 -8.99 -12.23 -5.46
CA THR A 63 -8.42 -11.49 -4.33
C THR A 63 -9.44 -11.07 -3.28
N SER A 64 -10.72 -11.41 -3.46
CA SER A 64 -11.81 -10.97 -2.57
C SER A 64 -11.56 -11.25 -1.09
N SER A 65 -11.04 -12.44 -0.75
CA SER A 65 -10.73 -12.83 0.65
C SER A 65 -9.48 -12.15 1.23
N GLN A 66 -8.74 -11.39 0.41
CA GLN A 66 -7.51 -10.68 0.76
C GLN A 66 -7.67 -9.15 0.55
N THR A 67 -8.90 -8.66 0.36
CA THR A 67 -9.21 -7.23 0.21
C THR A 67 -9.78 -6.67 1.51
N PHE A 68 -9.34 -5.46 1.88
CA PHE A 68 -9.97 -4.70 2.96
C PHE A 68 -11.12 -3.85 2.39
N ARG A 69 -12.33 -4.04 2.91
CA ARG A 69 -13.52 -3.25 2.52
C ARG A 69 -13.65 -2.02 3.42
N VAL A 70 -13.81 -0.87 2.78
CA VAL A 70 -14.21 0.37 3.46
C VAL A 70 -15.67 0.61 3.09
N MET A 71 -16.55 0.62 4.09
CA MET A 71 -17.97 0.96 3.89
C MET A 71 -18.15 2.48 3.93
N ASP A 72 -18.98 3.01 3.04
CA ASP A 72 -19.46 4.39 3.15
C ASP A 72 -20.29 4.52 4.46
N PRO A 73 -20.06 5.55 5.30
CA PRO A 73 -20.81 5.78 6.54
C PRO A 73 -22.34 5.86 6.41
#